data_AF-X0W428-F1
#
_entry.id   AF-X0W428-F1
#
_cell.length_a   1.000
_cell.length_b   1.000
_cell.length_c   1.000
_cell.angle_alpha   90.00
_cell.angle_beta   90.00
_cell.angle_gamma   90.00
#
_symmetry.space_group_name_H-M   'P 1'
#
loop_
_entity.id
_entity.type
_entity.pdbx_description
1 polymer ?
#
loop_
_entity_poly.entity_id
_entity_poly.type
_entity_poly.pdbx_seq_one_letter_code
_entity_poly.pdbx_strand_id
1 'polypeptide(L)'
;MPSDGSLIRLRVEPSTNELYRQRVTSPDENSNYSSWTDWSVDAYAVAICAYGATVWAFRIDATDGHLYRCESYDNGASWGSWIDMGDVSGDATFRLAATFKDSDEAIVLYADGTDIYRRRASLSTTWLSPTGFNDPDSAWTNEANAYDDDTGTKATGSAGGIYSPPAWTGFLELTVAQCRGNKVRYWASNAAGRYT
;
A
#
# COMPACT_ATOMS: atom_id res chain seq x y z
N MET A 1 0.12 -14.27 15.15
CA MET A 1 -1.25 -14.77 15.39
C MET A 1 -2.13 -13.61 15.83
N PRO A 2 -3.44 -13.66 15.58
CA PRO A 2 -4.41 -12.74 16.16
C PRO A 2 -4.33 -12.68 17.70
N SER A 3 -4.72 -11.55 18.28
CA SER A 3 -4.57 -11.26 19.71
C SER A 3 -5.43 -12.13 20.63
N ASP A 4 -6.51 -12.72 20.12
CA ASP A 4 -7.36 -13.65 20.86
C ASP A 4 -6.81 -15.08 20.93
N GLY A 5 -5.62 -15.32 20.35
CA GLY A 5 -4.99 -16.64 20.32
C GLY A 5 -5.55 -17.58 19.25
N SER A 6 -6.47 -17.12 18.41
CA SER A 6 -7.01 -17.93 17.31
C SER A 6 -5.95 -18.25 16.26
N LEU A 7 -6.16 -19.36 15.55
CA LEU A 7 -5.38 -19.71 14.36
C LEU A 7 -6.23 -19.49 13.11
N ILE A 8 -5.70 -18.72 12.17
CA ILE A 8 -6.32 -18.53 10.85
C ILE A 8 -5.43 -19.15 9.79
N ARG A 9 -6.06 -19.85 8.85
CA ARG A 9 -5.37 -20.58 7.80
C ARG A 9 -6.05 -20.34 6.47
N LEU A 10 -5.23 -20.31 5.43
CA LEU A 10 -5.63 -20.22 4.04
C LEU A 10 -5.22 -21.50 3.33
N ARG A 11 -6.01 -21.94 2.36
CA ARG A 11 -5.69 -23.07 1.49
C ARG A 11 -6.25 -22.80 0.10
N VAL A 12 -5.45 -23.07 -0.92
CA VAL A 12 -5.87 -23.10 -2.32
C VAL A 12 -6.12 -24.55 -2.71
N GLU A 13 -7.26 -24.84 -3.35
CA GLU A 13 -7.52 -26.15 -3.96
C GLU A 13 -6.73 -26.30 -5.27
N PRO A 14 -5.73 -27.20 -5.37
CA PRO A 14 -4.84 -27.23 -6.54
C PRO A 14 -5.53 -27.53 -7.88
N SER A 15 -6.70 -28.18 -7.88
CA SER A 15 -7.40 -28.50 -9.13
C SER A 15 -8.28 -27.37 -9.67
N THR A 16 -8.78 -26.49 -8.79
CA THR A 16 -9.74 -25.43 -9.15
C THR A 16 -9.23 -24.02 -8.87
N ASN A 17 -8.14 -23.90 -8.11
CA ASN A 17 -7.62 -22.66 -7.52
C ASN A 17 -8.56 -21.98 -6.52
N GLU A 18 -9.68 -22.61 -6.14
CA GLU A 18 -10.61 -22.06 -5.15
C GLU A 18 -9.91 -21.81 -3.81
N LEU A 19 -10.12 -20.61 -3.25
CA LEU A 19 -9.56 -20.20 -1.97
C LEU A 19 -10.50 -20.55 -0.83
N TYR A 20 -9.98 -21.35 0.09
CA TYR A 20 -10.64 -21.70 1.35
C TYR A 20 -9.96 -21.03 2.54
N ARG A 21 -10.75 -20.73 3.57
CA ARG A 21 -10.27 -20.28 4.88
C ARG A 21 -10.77 -21.15 6.02
N GLN A 22 -10.03 -21.11 7.12
CA GLN A 22 -10.47 -21.64 8.40
C GLN A 22 -10.01 -20.72 9.52
N ARG A 23 -10.87 -20.52 10.51
CA ARG A 23 -10.52 -19.96 11.81
C ARG A 23 -10.78 -20.99 12.90
N VAL A 24 -9.77 -21.24 13.73
CA VAL A 24 -9.84 -22.06 14.95
C VAL A 24 -9.72 -21.13 16.14
N THR A 25 -10.78 -20.98 16.93
CA THR A 25 -10.87 -19.98 18.02
C THR A 25 -9.92 -20.27 19.17
N SER A 26 -9.67 -21.54 19.47
CA SER A 26 -8.85 -21.98 20.59
C SER A 26 -8.06 -23.21 20.17
N PRO A 27 -7.01 -23.03 19.35
CA PRO A 27 -6.23 -24.14 18.81
C PRO A 27 -5.47 -24.84 19.94
N ASP A 28 -5.58 -26.16 19.96
CA ASP A 28 -4.88 -27.09 20.85
C ASP A 28 -4.55 -28.39 20.11
N GLU A 29 -3.98 -29.38 20.81
CA GLU A 29 -3.62 -30.67 20.24
C GLU A 29 -4.82 -31.55 19.84
N ASN A 30 -6.02 -31.25 20.34
CA ASN A 30 -7.25 -32.01 20.08
C ASN A 30 -8.16 -31.29 19.06
N SER A 31 -7.78 -30.09 18.62
CA SER A 31 -8.58 -29.25 17.75
C SER A 31 -8.80 -29.90 16.38
N ASN A 32 -10.02 -29.75 15.86
CA ASN A 32 -10.34 -30.21 14.52
C ASN A 32 -9.92 -29.17 13.47
N TYR A 33 -9.01 -29.58 12.59
CA TYR A 33 -8.45 -28.75 11.53
C TYR A 33 -9.03 -29.08 10.13
N SER A 34 -10.14 -29.80 10.04
CA SER A 34 -10.70 -30.27 8.75
C SER A 34 -11.79 -29.38 8.12
N SER A 35 -12.45 -28.52 8.90
CA SER A 35 -13.57 -27.72 8.40
C SER A 35 -13.10 -26.44 7.69
N TRP A 36 -13.25 -26.39 6.37
CA TRP A 36 -12.89 -25.24 5.55
C TRP A 36 -14.14 -24.52 5.04
N THR A 37 -14.09 -23.20 4.96
CA THR A 37 -15.13 -22.36 4.37
C THR A 37 -14.60 -21.82 3.04
N ASP A 38 -15.34 -22.04 1.97
CA ASP A 38 -15.05 -21.43 0.67
C ASP A 38 -15.15 -19.89 0.78
N TRP A 39 -14.18 -19.19 0.21
CA TRP A 39 -14.15 -17.73 0.12
C TRP A 39 -14.75 -17.23 -1.20
N SER A 40 -15.14 -18.13 -2.09
CA SER A 40 -15.80 -17.87 -3.38
C SER A 40 -14.98 -16.94 -4.28
N VAL A 41 -13.66 -17.14 -4.24
CA VAL A 41 -12.67 -16.49 -5.09
C VAL A 41 -11.54 -17.48 -5.38
N ASP A 42 -10.78 -17.25 -6.45
CA ASP A 42 -9.68 -18.13 -6.83
C ASP A 42 -8.32 -17.50 -6.53
N ALA A 43 -7.28 -18.30 -6.30
CA ALA A 43 -5.94 -17.78 -6.03
C ALA A 43 -4.84 -18.72 -6.52
N TYR A 44 -3.79 -18.16 -7.14
CA TYR A 44 -2.56 -18.90 -7.41
C TYR A 44 -1.68 -19.04 -6.16
N ALA A 45 -1.65 -18.00 -5.33
CA ALA A 45 -0.83 -17.96 -4.12
C ALA A 45 -1.52 -17.13 -3.03
N VAL A 46 -1.23 -17.45 -1.77
CA VAL A 46 -1.86 -16.79 -0.62
C VAL A 46 -0.87 -16.53 0.50
N ALA A 47 -1.14 -15.50 1.29
CA ALA A 47 -0.43 -15.20 2.52
C ALA A 47 -1.40 -14.60 3.54
N ILE A 48 -1.06 -14.72 4.82
CA ILE A 48 -1.84 -14.12 5.91
C ILE A 48 -0.90 -13.61 7.00
N CYS A 49 -1.23 -12.46 7.58
CA CYS A 49 -0.53 -11.92 8.73
C CYS A 49 -1.52 -11.30 9.73
N ALA A 50 -1.09 -11.14 10.98
CA ALA A 50 -1.90 -10.58 12.05
C ALA A 50 -1.10 -9.61 12.92
N TYR A 51 -1.74 -8.53 13.38
CA TYR A 51 -1.24 -7.55 14.33
C TYR A 51 -2.38 -7.14 15.27
N GLY A 52 -2.30 -7.51 16.54
CA GLY A 52 -3.42 -7.32 17.46
C GLY A 52 -4.67 -8.07 16.97
N ALA A 53 -5.82 -7.40 16.94
CA ALA A 53 -7.06 -7.93 16.38
C ALA A 53 -7.15 -7.85 14.86
N THR A 54 -6.24 -7.10 14.23
CA THR A 54 -6.23 -6.91 12.77
C THR A 54 -5.56 -8.09 12.08
N VAL A 55 -6.19 -8.60 11.03
CA VAL A 55 -5.69 -9.69 10.19
C VAL A 55 -5.86 -9.32 8.74
N TRP A 56 -4.79 -9.44 7.96
CA TRP A 56 -4.83 -9.24 6.52
C TRP A 56 -4.54 -10.55 5.80
N ALA A 57 -5.44 -10.91 4.89
CA ALA A 57 -5.26 -11.97 3.93
C ALA A 57 -4.86 -11.35 2.58
N PHE A 58 -3.93 -12.01 1.90
CA PHE A 58 -3.48 -11.62 0.57
C PHE A 58 -3.64 -12.80 -0.37
N ARG A 59 -4.00 -12.51 -1.62
CA ARG A 59 -4.01 -13.50 -2.70
C ARG A 59 -3.43 -12.90 -3.98
N ILE A 60 -2.80 -13.75 -4.79
CA ILE A 60 -2.62 -13.47 -6.22
C ILE A 60 -3.77 -14.15 -6.94
N ASP A 61 -4.63 -13.37 -7.59
CA ASP A 61 -5.87 -13.85 -8.21
C ASP A 61 -5.57 -14.79 -9.40
N ALA A 62 -6.35 -15.87 -9.50
CA ALA A 62 -6.10 -16.90 -10.51
C ALA A 62 -6.60 -16.53 -11.93
N THR A 63 -7.34 -15.44 -12.07
CA THR A 63 -7.90 -14.96 -13.34
C THR A 63 -7.04 -13.85 -13.95
N ASP A 64 -6.73 -12.81 -13.18
CA ASP A 64 -6.00 -11.63 -13.68
C ASP A 64 -4.53 -11.55 -13.23
N GLY A 65 -4.11 -12.39 -12.27
CA GLY A 65 -2.75 -12.38 -11.73
C GLY A 65 -2.42 -11.16 -10.85
N HIS A 66 -3.40 -10.34 -10.49
CA HIS A 66 -3.19 -9.19 -9.63
C HIS A 66 -3.06 -9.60 -8.16
N LEU A 67 -2.38 -8.76 -7.38
CA LEU A 67 -2.35 -8.89 -5.92
C LEU A 67 -3.61 -8.28 -5.33
N TYR A 68 -4.30 -9.01 -4.45
CA TYR A 68 -5.44 -8.52 -3.69
C TYR A 68 -5.19 -8.62 -2.19
N ARG A 69 -5.80 -7.72 -1.41
CA ARG A 69 -5.84 -7.74 0.05
C ARG A 69 -7.28 -7.83 0.55
N CYS A 70 -7.52 -8.58 1.61
CA CYS A 70 -8.78 -8.59 2.36
C CYS A 70 -8.47 -8.42 3.86
N GLU A 71 -9.33 -7.67 4.55
CA GLU A 71 -9.07 -7.19 5.91
C GLU A 71 -10.11 -7.73 6.89
N SER A 72 -9.63 -8.04 8.09
CA SER A 72 -10.44 -8.33 9.27
C SER A 72 -9.91 -7.50 10.43
N TYR A 73 -10.83 -7.00 11.26
CA TYR A 73 -10.55 -6.19 12.45
C TYR A 73 -10.99 -6.89 13.75
N ASP A 74 -11.43 -8.14 13.65
CA ASP A 74 -12.04 -8.91 14.74
C ASP A 74 -11.41 -10.31 14.88
N ASN A 75 -10.09 -10.38 14.74
CA ASN A 75 -9.31 -11.62 14.81
C ASN A 75 -9.73 -12.66 13.76
N GLY A 76 -10.14 -12.22 12.56
CA GLY A 76 -10.52 -13.10 11.44
C GLY A 76 -11.93 -13.69 11.53
N ALA A 77 -12.79 -13.18 12.41
CA ALA A 77 -14.17 -13.65 12.53
C ALA A 77 -15.05 -13.15 11.38
N SER A 78 -14.86 -11.89 10.96
CA SER A 78 -15.47 -11.29 9.78
C SER A 78 -14.42 -10.71 8.84
N TRP A 79 -14.77 -10.58 7.56
CA TRP A 79 -13.87 -10.16 6.48
C TRP A 79 -14.57 -9.14 5.58
N GLY A 80 -13.82 -8.11 5.18
CA GLY A 80 -14.27 -7.13 4.20
C GLY A 80 -14.20 -7.64 2.76
N SER A 81 -14.35 -6.72 1.80
CA SER A 81 -14.16 -7.02 0.38
C SER A 81 -12.69 -7.18 0.02
N TRP A 82 -12.40 -7.88 -1.07
CA TRP A 82 -11.07 -7.90 -1.67
C TRP A 82 -10.78 -6.55 -2.36
N ILE A 83 -9.61 -5.99 -2.06
CA ILE A 83 -9.11 -4.72 -2.60
C ILE A 83 -7.99 -5.04 -3.58
N ASP A 84 -8.14 -4.63 -4.85
CA ASP A 84 -7.10 -4.77 -5.86
C ASP A 84 -5.90 -3.86 -5.51
N MET A 85 -4.72 -4.46 -5.44
CA MET A 85 -3.45 -3.78 -5.17
C MET A 85 -2.61 -3.59 -6.44
N GLY A 86 -3.10 -4.04 -7.59
CA GLY A 86 -2.48 -3.92 -8.91
C GLY A 86 -1.67 -5.15 -9.33
N ASP A 87 -1.32 -5.16 -10.62
CA ASP A 87 -0.60 -6.23 -11.32
C ASP A 87 0.70 -6.65 -10.61
N VAL A 88 0.95 -7.96 -10.63
CA VAL A 88 2.17 -8.59 -10.11
C VAL A 88 3.17 -8.90 -11.23
N SER A 89 2.70 -8.98 -12.49
CA SER A 89 3.45 -9.31 -13.71
C SER A 89 4.25 -10.61 -13.61
N GLY A 90 3.92 -11.66 -14.40
CA GLY A 90 4.74 -12.88 -14.49
C GLY A 90 3.99 -14.15 -14.88
N ASP A 91 4.56 -15.31 -14.52
CA ASP A 91 3.99 -16.63 -14.81
C ASP A 91 3.26 -17.24 -13.59
N ALA A 92 2.39 -18.22 -13.84
CA ALA A 92 1.48 -18.78 -12.82
C ALA A 92 2.19 -19.51 -11.65
N THR A 93 3.52 -19.54 -11.57
CA THR A 93 4.27 -20.15 -10.44
C THR A 93 4.43 -19.23 -9.24
N PHE A 94 3.41 -18.42 -8.98
CA PHE A 94 3.42 -17.39 -7.97
C PHE A 94 3.68 -17.92 -6.55
N ARG A 95 4.39 -17.12 -5.75
CA ARG A 95 4.56 -17.32 -4.30
C ARG A 95 4.24 -16.03 -3.56
N LEU A 96 3.71 -16.14 -2.35
CA LEU A 96 3.30 -14.99 -1.55
C LEU A 96 3.68 -15.18 -0.08
N ALA A 97 4.21 -14.13 0.52
CA ALA A 97 4.48 -14.03 1.95
C ALA A 97 4.16 -12.62 2.44
N ALA A 98 3.70 -12.48 3.68
CA ALA A 98 3.37 -11.18 4.25
C ALA A 98 3.67 -11.11 5.74
N THR A 99 4.00 -9.90 6.21
CA THR A 99 4.12 -9.59 7.64
C THR A 99 3.68 -8.17 7.90
N PHE A 100 3.02 -7.95 9.05
CA PHE A 100 2.78 -6.60 9.53
C PHE A 100 4.09 -5.92 9.95
N LYS A 101 4.12 -4.61 9.73
CA LYS A 101 5.09 -3.69 10.32
C LYS A 101 4.47 -2.98 11.53
N ASP A 102 3.22 -2.54 11.41
CA ASP A 102 2.41 -1.92 12.46
C ASP A 102 0.90 -2.14 12.18
N SER A 103 0.00 -1.42 12.86
CA SER A 103 -1.45 -1.59 12.70
C SER A 103 -1.99 -1.26 11.31
N ASP A 104 -1.28 -0.42 10.55
CA ASP A 104 -1.78 0.17 9.30
C ASP A 104 -0.91 -0.22 8.09
N GLU A 105 0.15 -0.99 8.32
CA GLU A 105 1.14 -1.33 7.30
C GLU A 105 1.62 -2.76 7.37
N ALA A 106 1.69 -3.40 6.20
CA ALA A 106 2.33 -4.68 6.00
C ALA A 106 3.34 -4.63 4.86
N ILE A 107 4.32 -5.53 4.92
CA ILE A 107 5.21 -5.84 3.81
C ILE A 107 4.73 -7.15 3.20
N VAL A 108 4.54 -7.14 1.88
CA VAL A 108 4.20 -8.28 1.06
C VAL A 108 5.39 -8.59 0.16
N LEU A 109 5.84 -9.84 0.19
CA LEU A 109 6.84 -10.38 -0.72
C LEU A 109 6.13 -11.32 -1.68
N TYR A 110 6.40 -11.18 -2.97
CA TYR A 110 5.85 -12.07 -3.99
C TYR A 110 6.92 -12.47 -4.99
N ALA A 111 6.78 -13.67 -5.54
CA ALA A 111 7.62 -14.14 -6.63
C ALA A 111 6.74 -14.43 -7.85
N ASP A 112 7.26 -14.13 -9.03
CA ASP A 112 6.56 -14.21 -10.31
C ASP A 112 6.99 -15.41 -11.19
N GLY A 113 7.74 -16.32 -10.57
CA GLY A 113 8.41 -17.45 -11.22
C GLY A 113 9.88 -17.20 -11.57
N THR A 114 10.28 -15.93 -11.71
CA THR A 114 11.65 -15.52 -12.07
C THR A 114 12.31 -14.70 -10.97
N ASP A 115 11.62 -13.66 -10.51
CA ASP A 115 12.13 -12.65 -9.58
C ASP A 115 11.32 -12.62 -8.27
N ILE A 116 11.91 -12.01 -7.25
CA ILE A 116 11.24 -11.72 -5.97
C ILE A 116 11.08 -10.21 -5.82
N TYR A 117 9.86 -9.79 -5.56
CA TYR A 117 9.47 -8.40 -5.38
C TYR A 117 8.97 -8.14 -3.97
N ARG A 118 8.88 -6.86 -3.63
CA ARG A 118 8.33 -6.36 -2.38
C ARG A 118 7.32 -5.25 -2.65
N ARG A 119 6.14 -5.33 -2.02
CA ARG A 119 5.16 -4.25 -1.94
C ARG A 119 4.90 -3.87 -0.49
N ARG A 120 4.75 -2.58 -0.22
CA ARG A 120 4.22 -2.07 1.06
C ARG A 120 2.71 -1.98 0.89
N ALA A 121 1.97 -2.73 1.68
CA ALA A 121 0.52 -2.59 1.80
C ALA A 121 0.25 -1.57 2.91
N SER A 122 -0.42 -0.46 2.59
CA SER A 122 -0.82 0.55 3.56
C SER A 122 -2.33 0.74 3.50
N LEU A 123 -2.95 1.12 4.63
CA LEU A 123 -4.32 1.63 4.64
C LEU A 123 -4.40 3.10 4.18
N SER A 124 -3.28 3.82 4.19
CA SER A 124 -3.20 5.18 3.65
C SER A 124 -2.96 5.11 2.14
N THR A 125 -4.02 5.29 1.36
CA THR A 125 -3.95 5.45 -0.10
C THR A 125 -3.71 6.90 -0.52
N THR A 126 -3.77 7.84 0.41
CA THR A 126 -3.71 9.27 0.14
C THR A 126 -2.28 9.79 0.25
N TRP A 127 -1.85 10.55 -0.75
CA TRP A 127 -0.72 11.45 -0.56
C TRP A 127 -1.08 12.43 0.56
N LEU A 128 -0.12 12.68 1.46
CA LEU A 128 -0.31 13.69 2.48
C LEU A 128 0.02 15.05 1.85
N SER A 129 -1.01 15.84 1.56
CA SER A 129 -0.84 17.21 1.12
C SER A 129 -0.43 18.09 2.31
N PRO A 130 0.53 19.01 2.14
CA PRO A 130 0.74 20.12 3.04
C PRO A 130 -0.57 20.85 3.38
N THR A 131 -0.73 21.25 4.64
CA THR A 131 -1.89 22.02 5.13
C THR A 131 -1.69 23.52 5.03
N GLY A 132 -0.53 23.97 4.55
CA GLY A 132 -0.22 25.37 4.37
C GLY A 132 1.18 25.58 3.80
N PHE A 133 1.49 26.82 3.46
CA PHE A 133 2.78 27.24 2.98
C PHE A 133 3.20 28.58 3.60
N ASN A 134 4.50 28.85 3.57
CA ASN A 134 5.07 30.15 3.88
C ASN A 134 6.07 30.54 2.77
N ASP A 135 5.82 31.68 2.12
CA ASP A 135 6.65 32.26 1.06
C ASP A 135 7.20 33.62 1.54
N PRO A 136 8.28 33.62 2.34
CA PRO A 136 8.72 34.80 3.09
C PRO A 136 9.28 35.92 2.21
N ASP A 137 9.75 35.60 1.00
CA ASP A 137 10.29 36.57 0.04
C ASP A 137 9.36 36.81 -1.15
N SER A 138 8.16 36.21 -1.15
CA SER A 138 7.17 36.31 -2.22
C SER A 138 7.75 35.92 -3.59
N ALA A 139 8.70 34.99 -3.59
CA ALA A 139 9.37 34.53 -4.80
C ALA A 139 8.51 33.53 -5.59
N TRP A 140 7.44 33.01 -5.01
CA TRP A 140 6.56 32.00 -5.59
C TRP A 140 5.17 32.55 -5.90
N THR A 141 4.50 31.87 -6.82
CA THR A 141 3.09 32.11 -7.16
C THR A 141 2.40 30.77 -7.34
N ASN A 142 1.10 30.71 -7.02
CA ASN A 142 0.31 29.47 -7.05
C ASN A 142 0.91 28.38 -6.14
N GLU A 143 1.29 28.76 -4.93
CA GLU A 143 2.05 27.98 -3.96
C GLU A 143 1.31 26.69 -3.56
N ALA A 144 -0.02 26.74 -3.49
CA ALA A 144 -0.86 25.57 -3.24
C ALA A 144 -0.72 24.48 -4.32
N ASN A 145 -0.37 24.88 -5.55
CA ASN A 145 -0.15 23.96 -6.66
C ASN A 145 1.25 23.33 -6.65
N ALA A 146 2.08 23.61 -5.63
CA ALA A 146 3.34 22.88 -5.44
C ALA A 146 3.11 21.43 -4.99
N TYR A 147 1.91 21.13 -4.51
CA TYR A 147 1.56 19.88 -3.84
C TYR A 147 0.08 19.49 -4.07
N ASP A 148 -0.53 20.01 -5.12
CA ASP A 148 -1.83 19.54 -5.57
C ASP A 148 -1.69 18.13 -6.18
N ASP A 149 -2.72 17.31 -6.07
CA ASP A 149 -2.75 15.97 -6.69
C ASP A 149 -2.90 16.04 -8.23
N ASP A 150 -2.78 17.24 -8.82
CA ASP A 150 -2.93 17.52 -10.26
C ASP A 150 -1.57 17.84 -10.90
N THR A 151 -1.13 17.02 -11.86
CA THR A 151 0.11 17.26 -12.60
C THR A 151 0.00 18.33 -13.69
N GLY A 152 -1.21 18.85 -13.96
CA GLY A 152 -1.49 19.86 -14.98
C GLY A 152 -1.30 21.30 -14.48
N THR A 153 -1.58 21.56 -13.21
CA THR A 153 -1.30 22.82 -12.51
C THR A 153 0.07 22.77 -11.85
N LYS A 154 0.65 23.90 -11.44
CA LYS A 154 1.98 23.95 -10.79
C LYS A 154 2.23 25.26 -10.05
N ALA A 155 3.03 25.21 -9.00
CA ALA A 155 3.63 26.41 -8.44
C ALA A 155 4.68 26.98 -9.39
N THR A 156 4.81 28.31 -9.41
CA THR A 156 5.72 29.00 -10.33
C THR A 156 6.63 29.97 -9.58
N GLY A 157 7.94 29.75 -9.71
CA GLY A 157 8.95 30.69 -9.23
C GLY A 157 9.06 31.91 -10.14
N SER A 158 9.26 33.09 -9.52
CA SER A 158 9.45 34.38 -10.17
C SER A 158 10.68 34.40 -11.11
N ALA A 159 10.76 35.42 -11.98
CA ALA A 159 11.86 35.58 -12.93
C ALA A 159 13.22 35.60 -12.21
N GLY A 160 14.02 34.54 -12.39
CA GLY A 160 15.20 34.23 -11.57
C GLY A 160 15.27 32.74 -11.22
N GLY A 161 14.13 32.06 -11.21
CA GLY A 161 14.02 30.60 -11.22
C GLY A 161 14.20 29.89 -9.88
N ILE A 162 13.82 28.60 -9.86
CA ILE A 162 14.08 27.57 -8.85
C ILE A 162 15.57 27.18 -8.82
N TYR A 163 16.33 27.60 -9.83
CA TYR A 163 17.77 27.38 -9.94
C TYR A 163 18.45 28.56 -10.65
N SER A 164 19.32 29.28 -9.92
CA SER A 164 20.10 30.41 -10.44
C SER A 164 21.53 30.39 -9.90
N PRO A 165 22.38 29.44 -10.33
CA PRO A 165 23.76 29.39 -9.88
C PRO A 165 24.50 30.69 -10.28
N PRO A 166 25.33 31.28 -9.39
CA PRO A 166 25.81 30.74 -8.10
C PRO A 166 24.99 31.18 -6.87
N ALA A 167 23.84 31.81 -7.04
CA ALA A 167 23.05 32.37 -5.95
C ALA A 167 21.99 31.38 -5.44
N TRP A 168 21.67 31.49 -4.14
CA TRP A 168 20.45 30.89 -3.60
C TRP A 168 19.24 31.59 -4.19
N THR A 169 18.22 30.81 -4.54
CA THR A 169 16.91 31.31 -4.97
C THR A 169 16.00 31.44 -3.75
N GLY A 170 14.84 32.09 -3.93
CA GLY A 170 13.78 32.06 -2.92
C GLY A 170 13.29 30.63 -2.67
N PHE A 171 12.71 30.40 -1.50
CA PHE A 171 12.28 29.08 -1.05
C PHE A 171 10.82 29.10 -0.61
N LEU A 172 10.16 27.95 -0.78
CA LEU A 172 8.79 27.74 -0.34
C LEU A 172 8.80 26.74 0.81
N GLU A 173 8.34 27.15 1.99
CA GLU A 173 8.17 26.26 3.12
C GLU A 173 6.78 25.63 3.08
N LEU A 174 6.70 24.31 3.22
CA LEU A 174 5.44 23.57 3.23
C LEU A 174 5.16 23.01 4.62
N THR A 175 3.99 23.32 5.16
CA THR A 175 3.54 22.79 6.46
C THR A 175 2.90 21.44 6.24
N VAL A 176 3.52 20.38 6.73
CA VAL A 176 2.96 19.01 6.67
C VAL A 176 2.69 18.54 8.09
N ALA A 177 1.54 17.92 8.31
CA ALA A 177 1.32 17.15 9.54
C ALA A 177 2.40 16.07 9.67
N GLN A 178 2.65 15.55 10.89
CA GLN A 178 3.64 14.50 11.10
C GLN A 178 3.43 13.36 10.07
N CYS A 179 4.36 13.23 9.13
CA CYS A 179 4.24 12.30 8.02
C CYS A 179 5.23 11.14 8.20
N ARG A 180 4.79 9.93 7.86
CA ARG A 180 5.64 8.72 7.79
C ARG A 180 5.83 8.30 6.34
N GLY A 181 6.59 9.09 5.60
CA GLY A 181 6.90 8.86 4.19
C GLY A 181 8.39 8.68 3.93
N ASN A 182 8.75 7.90 2.91
CA ASN A 182 10.11 7.84 2.36
C ASN A 182 10.19 8.49 0.97
N LYS A 183 9.13 9.16 0.53
CA LYS A 183 9.02 9.86 -0.74
C LYS A 183 8.26 11.16 -0.51
N VAL A 184 8.73 12.24 -1.13
CA VAL A 184 8.05 13.53 -1.23
C VAL A 184 7.86 13.80 -2.72
N ARG A 185 6.66 14.25 -3.09
CA ARG A 185 6.37 14.76 -4.43
C ARG A 185 6.11 16.25 -4.31
N TYR A 186 6.68 17.03 -5.22
CA TYR A 186 6.36 18.44 -5.41
C TYR A 186 6.33 18.75 -6.90
N TRP A 187 5.59 19.78 -7.30
CA TRP A 187 5.42 20.12 -8.70
C TRP A 187 5.52 21.63 -8.95
N ALA A 188 6.61 22.03 -9.59
CA ALA A 188 6.98 23.43 -9.72
C ALA A 188 7.70 23.72 -11.03
N SER A 189 7.63 24.97 -11.50
CA SER A 189 8.38 25.42 -12.68
C SER A 189 8.85 26.86 -12.56
N ASN A 190 9.73 27.27 -13.46
CA ASN A 190 10.05 28.68 -13.65
C ASN A 190 9.02 29.35 -14.57
N ALA A 191 8.70 30.61 -14.32
CA ALA A 191 7.84 31.42 -15.20
C ALA A 191 8.29 31.44 -16.68
N ALA A 192 9.57 31.14 -16.95
CA ALA A 192 10.13 31.05 -18.29
C ALA A 192 9.83 29.72 -19.04
N GLY A 193 9.07 28.79 -18.46
CA GLY A 193 8.66 27.53 -19.12
C GLY A 193 9.80 26.55 -19.41
N ARG A 194 10.98 26.74 -18.81
CA ARG A 194 12.12 25.83 -18.98
C ARG A 194 11.98 24.67 -17.99
N TYR A 195 11.65 23.50 -18.53
CA TYR A 195 11.75 22.22 -17.84
C TYR A 195 13.24 21.94 -17.55
N THR A 196 13.59 21.78 -16.27
CA THR A 196 14.80 21.09 -15.83
C THR A 196 14.40 20.04 -14.84
#